data_AF-A0A7J3RCK9-F1
#
_entry.id   AF-A0A7J3RCK9-F1
#
_cell.length_a   1.000
_cell.length_b   1.000
_cell.length_c   1.000
_cell.angle_alpha   90.00
_cell.angle_beta   90.00
_cell.angle_gamma   90.00
#
_symmetry.space_group_name_H-M   'P 1'
#
loop_
_entity.id
_entity.type
_entity.pdbx_description
1 polymer ?
#
loop_
_entity_poly.entity_id
_entity_poly.type
_entity_poly.pdbx_seq_one_letter_code
_entity_poly.pdbx_strand_id
1 'polypeptide(L)' 'EGVATVEMEAAALFAVAKYRNVDVGVVFAISDSLAELEWQPSFHSKKTEKSLKICLKAALDALLDM' A
#
# COMPACT_ATOMS: atom_id res chain seq x y z
N GLU A 1 17.14 8.87 1.66
CA GLU A 1 16.98 7.96 0.51
C GLU A 1 16.38 6.65 0.98
N GLY A 2 15.67 5.91 0.12
CA GLY A 2 15.08 4.60 0.48
C GLY A 2 13.58 4.59 0.80
N VAL A 3 12.85 5.69 0.55
CA VAL A 3 11.37 5.70 0.60
C VAL A 3 10.83 5.14 -0.72
N ALA A 4 10.05 4.06 -0.66
CA ALA A 4 9.57 3.36 -1.86
C ALA A 4 8.34 4.01 -2.51
N THR A 5 7.48 4.66 -1.72
CA THR A 5 6.25 5.31 -2.18
C THR A 5 5.80 6.38 -1.19
N VAL A 6 4.88 7.25 -1.62
CA VAL A 6 4.14 8.19 -0.77
C VAL A 6 2.68 7.75 -0.65
N GLU A 7 2.10 7.95 0.53
CA GLU A 7 0.72 7.64 0.91
C GLU A 7 0.34 8.52 2.12
N MET A 8 -0.89 8.47 2.63
CA MET A 8 -1.37 9.45 3.61
C MET A 8 -1.82 8.86 4.96
N GLU A 9 -1.84 7.54 5.14
CA GLU A 9 -2.54 6.86 6.23
C GLU A 9 -1.67 5.96 7.11
N ALA A 10 -0.61 5.34 6.59
CA ALA A 10 0.14 4.28 7.26
C ALA A 10 0.83 4.76 8.53
N ALA A 11 1.37 5.98 8.52
CA ALA A 11 1.97 6.58 9.70
C ALA A 11 0.99 6.62 10.89
N ALA A 12 -0.27 7.00 10.64
CA ALA A 12 -1.30 7.04 11.67
C ALA A 12 -1.72 5.63 12.11
N LEU A 13 -1.90 4.70 11.17
CA LEU A 13 -2.23 3.30 11.48
C LEU A 13 -1.17 2.65 12.37
N PHE A 14 0.11 2.78 12.02
CA PHE A 14 1.21 2.22 12.82
C PHE A 14 1.32 2.88 14.20
N ALA A 15 1.11 4.19 14.31
CA ALA A 15 1.12 4.89 15.59
C ALA A 15 0.00 4.39 16.52
N VAL A 16 -1.21 4.21 16.01
CA VAL A 16 -2.35 3.69 16.79
C VAL A 16 -2.14 2.22 17.16
N ALA A 17 -1.68 1.39 16.24
CA ALA A 17 -1.41 -0.03 16.50
C ALA A 17 -0.36 -0.21 17.61
N LYS A 18 0.72 0.59 17.57
CA LYS A 18 1.72 0.65 18.64
C LYS A 18 1.12 1.06 19.98
N TYR A 19 0.25 2.07 20.01
CA TYR A 19 -0.44 2.51 21.23
C TYR A 19 -1.38 1.44 21.79
N ARG A 20 -2.06 0.69 20.92
CA ARG A 20 -3.02 -0.36 21.29
C ARG A 20 -2.39 -1.73 21.52
N ASN A 21 -1.09 -1.88 21.28
CA ASN A 21 -0.36 -3.15 21.33
C ASN A 21 -1.02 -4.25 20.48
N VAL A 22 -1.31 -3.91 19.21
CA VAL A 22 -1.84 -4.84 18.21
C VAL A 22 -0.95 -4.85 16.97
N ASP A 23 -0.89 -5.98 16.28
CA ASP A 23 -0.19 -6.09 15.00
C ASP A 23 -0.96 -5.40 13.89
N VAL A 24 -0.24 -4.76 12.97
CA VAL A 24 -0.81 -4.16 11.77
C VAL A 24 0.20 -4.23 10.62
N GLY A 25 -0.32 -4.43 9.40
CA GLY A 25 0.44 -4.37 8.17
C GLY A 25 -0.27 -3.50 7.14
N VAL A 26 0.49 -2.96 6.18
CA VAL A 26 -0.05 -2.20 5.04
C VAL A 26 0.54 -2.74 3.75
N VAL A 27 -0.25 -2.70 2.67
CA VAL A 27 0.16 -3.08 1.31
C VAL A 27 -0.41 -2.07 0.33
N PHE A 28 0.39 -1.67 -0.66
CA PHE A 28 0.01 -0.62 -1.61
C PHE A 28 0.09 -1.12 -3.05
N ALA A 29 -0.88 -0.70 -3.86
CA ALA A 29 -0.81 -0.79 -5.32
C ALA A 29 -0.45 0.58 -5.88
N ILE A 30 0.66 0.68 -6.61
CA ILE A 30 1.11 1.94 -7.21
C ILE A 30 0.13 2.38 -8.31
N SER A 31 -0.51 3.53 -8.12
CA SER A 31 -1.46 4.13 -9.04
C SER A 31 -0.83 5.11 -10.03
N ASP A 32 0.33 5.66 -9.69
CA ASP A 32 1.04 6.69 -10.42
C ASP A 32 2.51 6.69 -10.01
N SER A 33 3.37 7.24 -10.88
CA SER A 33 4.80 7.35 -10.61
C SER A 33 5.23 8.81 -10.57
N LEU A 34 6.09 9.15 -9.60
CA LEU A 34 6.85 10.39 -9.51
C LEU A 34 8.36 10.14 -9.58
N ALA A 35 8.78 8.91 -9.91
CA ALA A 35 10.18 8.50 -9.86
C ALA A 35 11.09 9.28 -10.82
N GLU A 36 10.53 9.70 -11.96
CA GLU A 36 11.24 10.44 -13.02
C GLU A 36 11.12 11.97 -12.89
N LEU A 37 10.75 12.48 -11.70
CA LEU A 37 10.45 13.90 -11.46
C LEU A 37 9.31 14.46 -12.33
N GLU A 38 8.53 13.57 -12.92
CA GLU A 38 7.33 13.85 -13.69
C GLU A 38 6.19 12.98 -13.14
N TRP A 39 4.99 13.55 -13.09
CA TRP A 39 3.81 12.82 -12.67
C TRP A 39 3.26 11.95 -13.80
N GLN A 40 3.29 10.64 -13.59
CA GLN A 40 2.81 9.65 -14.54
C GLN A 40 1.57 8.94 -13.98
N PRO A 41 0.36 9.49 -14.19
CA PRO A 41 -0.86 8.90 -13.69
C PRO A 41 -1.19 7.60 -14.42
N SER A 42 -1.62 6.57 -13.68
CA SER A 42 -2.14 5.31 -14.22
C SER A 42 -3.44 4.89 -13.52
N PHE A 43 -4.14 5.86 -12.93
CA PHE A 43 -5.45 5.66 -12.32
C PHE A 43 -6.40 4.98 -13.31
N HIS A 44 -7.14 3.97 -12.84
CA HIS A 44 -8.07 3.18 -13.66
C HIS A 44 -7.46 2.34 -14.78
N SER A 45 -6.12 2.25 -14.86
CA SER A 45 -5.49 1.30 -15.78
C SER A 45 -5.82 -0.14 -15.37
N LYS A 46 -5.94 -1.04 -16.37
CA LYS A 46 -6.07 -2.49 -16.10
C LYS A 46 -4.92 -3.03 -15.25
N LYS A 47 -3.73 -2.40 -15.33
CA LYS A 47 -2.57 -2.75 -14.52
C LYS A 47 -2.81 -2.41 -13.05
N THR A 48 -3.27 -1.20 -12.73
CA THR A 48 -3.59 -0.78 -11.35
C THR A 48 -4.72 -1.62 -10.77
N GLU A 49 -5.76 -1.92 -11.55
CA GLU A 49 -6.85 -2.82 -11.12
C GLU A 49 -6.31 -4.22 -10.78
N LYS A 50 -5.44 -4.78 -11.63
CA LYS A 50 -4.79 -6.08 -11.37
C LYS A 50 -3.93 -6.03 -10.10
N SER A 51 -3.14 -4.98 -9.90
CA SER A 51 -2.32 -4.81 -8.71
C SER A 51 -3.15 -4.72 -7.43
N LEU A 52 -4.29 -4.02 -7.47
CA LEU A 52 -5.23 -3.97 -6.34
C LEU A 52 -5.77 -5.37 -5.99
N LYS A 53 -6.14 -6.18 -7.00
CA LYS A 53 -6.57 -7.57 -6.77
C LYS A 53 -5.47 -8.44 -6.16
N ILE A 54 -4.22 -8.25 -6.58
CA ILE A 54 -3.06 -8.93 -5.98
C ILE A 54 -2.86 -8.49 -4.53
N CYS A 55 -2.93 -7.19 -4.24
CA CYS A 55 -2.81 -6.67 -2.88
C CYS A 55 -3.90 -7.22 -1.96
N LEU A 56 -5.15 -7.26 -2.44
CA LEU A 56 -6.27 -7.84 -1.70
C LEU A 56 -6.01 -9.32 -1.41
N LYS A 57 -5.56 -10.11 -2.40
CA LYS A 57 -5.26 -11.52 -2.19
C LYS A 57 -4.13 -11.72 -1.18
N ALA A 58 -3.04 -10.98 -1.32
CA ALA A 58 -1.92 -11.03 -0.37
C ALA A 58 -2.33 -10.63 1.05
N ALA A 59 -3.19 -9.62 1.20
CA ALA A 59 -3.72 -9.23 2.50
C ALA A 59 -4.62 -10.30 3.10
N LEU A 60 -5.49 -10.93 2.30
CA LEU A 60 -6.31 -12.06 2.75
C LEU A 60 -5.46 -13.24 3.19
N ASP A 61 -4.46 -13.62 2.40
CA ASP A 61 -3.56 -14.73 2.74
C ASP A 61 -2.79 -14.41 4.04
N ALA A 62 -2.21 -13.22 4.16
CA ALA A 62 -1.49 -12.81 5.37
C ALA A 62 -2.37 -12.72 6.63
N LEU A 63 -3.67 -12.44 6.50
CA LEU A 63 -4.61 -12.34 7.62
C LEU A 63 -5.24 -13.70 8.00
N LEU A 64 -5.44 -14.58 7.02
CA LEU A 64 -6.09 -15.88 7.21
C LEU A 64 -5.11 -17.01 7.50
N ASP A 65 -3.84 -16.86 7.11
CA ASP A 65 -2.76 -17.80 7.44
C ASP A 65 -2.16 -17.55 8.86
N MET A 66 -2.80 -16.68 9.66
CA MET A 66 -2.48 -16.46 11.08
C MET A 66 -3.08 -17.51 12.01
#